data_AF-A0A5D2L0R7-F1
#
_entry.id   AF-A0A5D2L0R7-F1
#
_cell.length_a   1.000
_cell.length_b   1.000
_cell.length_c   1.000
_cell.angle_alpha   90.00
_cell.angle_beta   90.00
_cell.angle_gamma   90.00
#
_symmetry.space_group_name_H-M   'P 1'
#
loop_
_entity.id
_entity.type
_entity.pdbx_description
1 polymer ?
#
loop_
_entity_poly.entity_id
_entity_poly.type
_entity_poly.pdbx_seq_one_letter_code
_entity_poly.pdbx_strand_id
1 'polypeptide(L)'
;MDPPNQLYFVLVNFLSIFSLSSLPIIAIIPKANVSLSVPPSQLVENLCNGKAVQNRSFCLKALSTPKVIAAMDKTQLGTLIMKLGAANAKATLNVYNEIIKKPGSLQALKALNCCVKAYKFAIFSFEMESTELVEEPQTINYDVAVIGPEVRAPQLLARNQLMKYYVSMGYEITSTLELENPNYY
;
A
#
# COMPACT_ATOMS: atom_id res chain seq x y z
N MET A 1 43.90 -8.46 14.75
CA MET A 1 44.01 -9.07 13.41
C MET A 1 42.72 -9.84 13.19
N ASP A 2 41.83 -9.26 12.40
CA ASP A 2 40.46 -9.71 12.23
C ASP A 2 40.37 -11.00 11.40
N PRO A 3 39.41 -11.90 11.69
CA PRO A 3 39.13 -13.06 10.86
C PRO A 3 38.39 -12.64 9.58
N PRO A 4 38.56 -13.40 8.48
CA PRO A 4 38.16 -12.98 7.14
C PRO A 4 36.66 -13.17 6.89
N ASN A 5 35.99 -12.06 6.58
CA ASN A 5 35.17 -11.86 5.38
C ASN A 5 34.13 -12.94 4.96
N GLN A 6 33.42 -13.56 5.91
CA GLN A 6 32.26 -14.42 5.58
C GLN A 6 31.00 -13.63 5.14
N LEU A 7 30.94 -12.32 5.40
CA LEU A 7 29.87 -11.45 4.91
C LEU A 7 29.95 -11.20 3.40
N TYR A 8 31.14 -11.26 2.81
CA TYR A 8 31.34 -11.01 1.38
C TYR A 8 30.81 -12.15 0.51
N PHE A 9 30.90 -13.40 0.99
CA PHE A 9 30.41 -14.57 0.26
C PHE A 9 28.87 -14.64 0.19
N VAL A 10 28.16 -14.07 1.18
CA VAL A 10 26.69 -14.02 1.18
C VAL A 10 26.18 -12.92 0.26
N LEU A 11 26.88 -11.78 0.18
CA LEU A 11 26.51 -10.66 -0.71
C LEU A 11 26.67 -10.99 -2.21
N VAL A 12 27.66 -11.81 -2.58
CA VAL A 12 27.90 -12.17 -4.00
C VAL A 12 26.90 -13.21 -4.53
N ASN A 13 26.38 -14.10 -3.68
CA ASN A 13 25.39 -15.12 -4.09
C ASN A 13 23.96 -14.56 -4.26
N PHE A 14 23.61 -13.44 -3.62
CA PHE A 14 22.30 -12.81 -3.78
C PHE A 14 22.14 -12.01 -5.09
N LEU A 15 23.25 -11.60 -5.72
CA LEU A 15 23.21 -10.79 -6.96
C LEU A 15 23.38 -11.61 -8.25
N SER A 16 23.65 -12.92 -8.19
CA SER A 16 23.95 -13.75 -9.37
C SER A 16 22.83 -14.66 -9.90
N ILE A 17 21.59 -14.56 -9.42
CA ILE A 17 20.46 -15.39 -9.93
C ILE A 17 19.55 -14.63 -10.93
N PHE A 18 19.86 -13.38 -11.26
CA PHE A 18 19.10 -12.58 -12.26
C PHE A 18 19.83 -12.39 -13.59
N SER A 19 20.70 -13.31 -13.97
CA SER A 19 21.29 -13.30 -15.30
C SER A 19 21.26 -14.69 -15.91
N LEU A 20 20.63 -14.79 -17.08
CA LEU A 20 20.58 -15.90 -18.02
C LEU A 20 19.42 -16.90 -17.87
N SER A 21 18.25 -16.51 -18.39
CA SER A 21 17.46 -17.37 -19.28
C SER A 21 16.47 -16.54 -20.10
N SER A 22 16.97 -15.86 -21.14
CA SER A 22 16.09 -15.39 -22.22
C SER A 22 15.88 -16.55 -23.21
N LEU A 23 14.80 -17.30 -23.04
CA LEU A 23 14.22 -18.10 -24.11
C LEU A 23 13.21 -17.20 -24.87
N PRO A 24 13.30 -17.09 -26.21
CA PRO A 24 12.34 -16.30 -26.97
C PRO A 24 11.02 -17.09 -27.04
N ILE A 25 10.03 -16.68 -26.25
CA ILE A 25 8.65 -17.10 -26.50
C ILE A 25 8.15 -16.22 -27.65
N ILE A 26 7.90 -16.82 -28.81
CA ILE A 26 7.18 -16.19 -29.91
C ILE A 26 5.78 -15.85 -29.37
N ALA A 27 5.56 -14.58 -29.03
CA ALA A 27 4.25 -14.09 -28.64
C ALA A 27 3.37 -14.00 -29.88
N ILE A 28 2.35 -14.86 -29.96
CA ILE A 28 1.15 -14.60 -30.76
C ILE A 28 0.51 -13.38 -30.11
N ILE A 29 0.62 -12.21 -30.75
CA ILE A 29 0.08 -10.94 -30.27
C ILE A 29 -1.45 -11.07 -30.16
N PRO A 30 -2.03 -11.10 -28.95
CA PRO A 30 -3.45 -10.84 -28.81
C PRO A 30 -3.61 -9.33 -29.07
N LYS A 31 -4.53 -8.99 -29.97
CA LYS A 31 -4.92 -7.62 -30.30
C LYS A 31 -5.02 -6.80 -29.00
N ALA A 32 -4.08 -5.87 -28.81
CA ALA A 32 -4.03 -5.05 -27.62
C ALA A 32 -5.32 -4.23 -27.55
N ASN A 33 -6.14 -4.49 -26.53
CA ASN A 33 -7.07 -3.48 -26.05
C ASN A 33 -6.19 -2.39 -25.46
N VAL A 34 -5.90 -1.38 -26.27
CA VAL A 34 -5.24 -0.15 -25.85
C VAL A 34 -6.08 0.41 -24.71
N SER A 35 -5.66 0.21 -23.47
CA SER A 35 -6.14 0.99 -22.34
C SER A 35 -5.68 2.41 -22.63
N LEU A 36 -6.58 3.24 -23.15
CA LEU A 36 -6.36 4.67 -23.27
C LEU A 36 -5.99 5.16 -21.88
N SER A 37 -4.72 5.51 -21.69
CA SER A 37 -4.26 6.15 -20.47
C SER A 37 -4.89 7.53 -20.46
N VAL A 38 -6.06 7.65 -19.84
CA VAL A 38 -6.71 8.95 -19.68
C VAL A 38 -5.78 9.80 -18.82
N PRO A 39 -5.39 11.00 -19.27
CA PRO A 39 -4.56 11.87 -18.47
C PRO A 39 -5.26 12.19 -17.13
N PRO A 40 -4.52 12.20 -16.01
CA PRO A 40 -5.09 12.55 -14.72
C PRO A 40 -5.68 13.96 -14.77
N SER A 41 -6.77 14.19 -14.05
CA SER A 41 -7.31 15.55 -13.90
C SER A 41 -6.33 16.43 -13.13
N GLN A 42 -6.39 17.75 -13.33
CA GLN A 42 -5.55 18.69 -12.58
C GLN A 42 -5.74 18.54 -11.06
N LEU A 43 -6.95 18.19 -10.62
CA LEU A 43 -7.25 17.88 -9.23
C LEU A 43 -6.44 16.67 -8.71
N VAL A 44 -6.39 15.59 -9.49
CA VAL A 44 -5.59 14.39 -9.16
C VAL A 44 -4.09 14.70 -9.20
N GLU A 45 -3.63 15.47 -10.19
CA GLU A 45 -2.23 15.87 -10.25
C GLU A 45 -1.81 16.71 -9.04
N ASN A 46 -2.60 17.71 -8.68
CA ASN A 46 -2.32 18.56 -7.53
C ASN A 46 -2.24 17.75 -6.24
N LEU A 47 -3.20 16.85 -6.02
CA LEU A 47 -3.19 15.95 -4.88
C LEU A 47 -1.94 15.06 -4.88
N CYS A 48 -1.64 14.37 -5.99
CA CYS A 48 -0.51 13.44 -6.05
C CYS A 48 0.87 14.12 -6.02
N ASN A 49 0.92 15.43 -6.25
CA ASN A 49 2.10 16.28 -6.04
C ASN A 49 2.18 16.85 -4.61
N GLY A 50 1.18 16.57 -3.77
CA GLY A 50 1.09 17.01 -2.39
C GLY A 50 2.26 16.53 -1.53
N LYS A 51 2.61 17.32 -0.51
CA LYS A 51 3.82 17.09 0.30
C LYS A 51 3.71 15.84 1.18
N ALA A 52 2.50 15.49 1.61
CA ALA A 52 2.28 14.31 2.44
C ALA A 52 2.27 13.02 1.61
N VAL A 53 2.01 13.09 0.29
CA VAL A 53 1.91 11.90 -0.57
C VAL A 53 3.26 11.20 -0.69
N GLN A 54 3.37 10.02 -0.08
CA GLN A 54 4.65 9.29 -0.02
C GLN A 54 5.06 8.64 -1.35
N ASN A 55 4.10 8.40 -2.26
CA ASN A 55 4.40 7.79 -3.56
C ASN A 55 3.49 8.32 -4.67
N ARG A 56 4.02 9.30 -5.42
CA ARG A 56 3.32 9.94 -6.55
C ARG A 56 2.88 8.95 -7.63
N SER A 57 3.75 8.02 -8.03
CA SER A 57 3.43 7.05 -9.10
C SER A 57 2.28 6.14 -8.68
N PHE A 58 2.29 5.66 -7.44
CA PHE A 58 1.19 4.90 -6.87
C PHE A 58 -0.09 5.72 -6.82
N CYS A 59 -0.03 6.96 -6.32
CA CYS A 59 -1.18 7.85 -6.24
C CYS A 59 -1.85 8.03 -7.61
N LEU A 60 -1.07 8.40 -8.64
CA LEU A 60 -1.58 8.55 -10.00
C LEU A 60 -2.22 7.27 -10.51
N LYS A 61 -1.57 6.12 -10.31
CA LYS A 61 -2.08 4.82 -10.76
C LYS A 61 -3.36 4.41 -10.04
N ALA A 62 -3.42 4.58 -8.72
CA ALA A 62 -4.60 4.27 -7.91
C ALA A 62 -5.81 5.14 -8.32
N LEU A 63 -5.54 6.37 -8.76
CA LEU A 63 -6.52 7.36 -9.17
C LEU A 63 -6.81 7.38 -10.68
N SER A 64 -6.24 6.45 -11.46
CA SER A 64 -6.45 6.38 -12.92
C SER A 64 -7.75 5.65 -13.33
N THR A 65 -8.75 5.51 -12.45
CA THR A 65 -9.98 4.79 -12.78
C THR A 65 -11.05 5.72 -13.35
N PRO A 66 -11.97 5.22 -14.22
CA PRO A 66 -13.06 6.03 -14.79
C PRO A 66 -13.91 6.76 -13.74
N LYS A 67 -14.11 6.16 -12.56
CA LYS A 67 -14.84 6.77 -11.45
C LYS A 67 -14.10 7.96 -10.83
N VAL A 68 -12.77 7.95 -10.85
CA VAL A 68 -11.94 9.06 -10.34
C VAL A 68 -11.91 10.20 -11.35
N ILE A 69 -11.87 9.88 -12.65
CA ILE A 69 -11.93 10.86 -13.74
C ILE A 69 -13.24 11.65 -13.70
N ALA A 70 -14.33 11.04 -13.22
CA ALA A 70 -15.62 11.68 -13.03
C ALA A 70 -15.75 12.50 -11.74
N ALA A 71 -14.79 12.42 -10.80
CA ALA A 71 -14.83 13.20 -9.57
C ALA A 71 -14.64 14.69 -9.90
N MET A 72 -15.64 15.51 -9.57
CA MET A 72 -15.67 16.91 -9.98
C MET A 72 -15.05 17.87 -8.95
N ASP A 73 -14.89 17.43 -7.70
CA ASP A 73 -14.40 18.25 -6.59
C ASP A 73 -13.58 17.44 -5.58
N LYS A 74 -12.92 18.16 -4.66
CA LYS A 74 -12.04 17.58 -3.62
C LYS A 74 -12.77 16.64 -2.66
N THR A 75 -14.04 16.91 -2.36
CA THR A 75 -14.85 16.08 -1.46
C THR A 75 -15.13 14.73 -2.09
N GLN A 76 -15.58 14.71 -3.34
CA GLN A 76 -15.80 13.48 -4.10
C GLN A 76 -14.51 12.67 -4.26
N LEU A 77 -13.39 13.35 -4.52
CA LEU A 77 -12.08 12.71 -4.60
C LEU A 77 -11.64 12.13 -3.24
N GLY A 78 -11.88 12.86 -2.14
CA GLY A 78 -11.62 12.41 -0.77
C GLY A 78 -12.40 11.14 -0.43
N THR A 79 -13.72 11.14 -0.61
CA THR A 79 -14.58 9.96 -0.43
C THR A 79 -14.08 8.76 -1.23
N LEU A 80 -13.61 8.99 -2.45
CA LEU A 80 -13.10 7.92 -3.31
C LEU A 80 -11.78 7.34 -2.80
N ILE A 81 -10.84 8.18 -2.33
CA ILE A 81 -9.59 7.75 -1.71
C ILE A 81 -9.86 6.94 -0.45
N MET A 82 -10.80 7.38 0.40
CA MET A 82 -11.18 6.65 1.61
C MET A 82 -11.76 5.27 1.26
N LYS A 83 -12.64 5.19 0.25
CA LYS A 83 -13.18 3.90 -0.24
C LYS A 83 -12.09 2.98 -0.78
N LEU A 84 -11.11 3.50 -1.50
CA LEU A 84 -9.97 2.72 -2.01
C LEU A 84 -9.09 2.21 -0.85
N GLY A 85 -8.83 3.06 0.16
CA GLY A 85 -8.12 2.69 1.38
C GLY A 85 -8.82 1.56 2.14
N ALA A 86 -10.13 1.69 2.39
CA ALA A 86 -10.95 0.66 3.02
C ALA A 86 -10.93 -0.66 2.23
N ALA A 87 -11.05 -0.61 0.90
CA ALA A 87 -11.01 -1.80 0.04
C ALA A 87 -9.65 -2.51 0.13
N ASN A 88 -8.55 -1.76 0.10
CA ASN A 88 -7.20 -2.30 0.27
C ASN A 88 -7.00 -2.90 1.67
N ALA A 89 -7.54 -2.26 2.71
CA ALA A 89 -7.49 -2.73 4.08
C ALA A 89 -8.24 -4.06 4.24
N LYS A 90 -9.46 -4.17 3.72
CA LYS A 90 -10.26 -5.41 3.69
C LYS A 90 -9.54 -6.54 2.95
N ALA A 91 -8.99 -6.25 1.77
CA ALA A 91 -8.26 -7.23 0.98
C ALA A 91 -7.02 -7.76 1.74
N THR A 92 -6.34 -6.88 2.48
CA THR A 92 -5.16 -7.25 3.26
C THR A 92 -5.52 -8.01 4.54
N LEU A 93 -6.59 -7.60 5.24
CA LEU A 93 -7.14 -8.33 6.38
C LEU A 93 -7.50 -9.77 6.01
N ASN A 94 -8.10 -9.99 4.84
CA ASN A 94 -8.39 -11.34 4.34
C ASN A 94 -7.12 -12.19 4.19
N VAL A 95 -6.01 -11.60 3.71
CA VAL A 95 -4.73 -12.31 3.63
C VAL A 95 -4.20 -12.68 5.02
N TYR A 96 -4.28 -11.76 6.00
CA TYR A 96 -3.90 -12.09 7.39
C TYR A 96 -4.77 -13.22 7.97
N ASN A 97 -6.09 -13.18 7.75
CA ASN A 97 -7.01 -14.23 8.21
C ASN A 97 -6.70 -15.60 7.60
N GLU A 98 -6.32 -15.66 6.32
CA GLU A 98 -5.91 -16.93 5.68
C GLU A 98 -4.55 -17.44 6.19
N ILE A 99 -3.65 -16.54 6.56
CA ILE A 99 -2.35 -16.91 7.13
C ILE A 99 -2.51 -17.46 8.55
N ILE A 100 -3.36 -16.85 9.38
CA ILE A 100 -3.59 -17.28 10.78
C ILE A 100 -4.16 -18.70 10.87
N LYS A 101 -4.90 -19.16 9.85
CA LYS A 101 -5.42 -20.54 9.80
C LYS A 101 -4.32 -21.59 9.66
N LYS A 102 -3.11 -21.20 9.27
CA LYS A 102 -1.99 -22.14 9.07
C LYS A 102 -1.24 -22.34 10.39
N PRO A 103 -0.72 -23.56 10.64
CA PRO A 103 0.16 -23.80 11.77
C PRO A 103 1.36 -22.87 11.73
N GLY A 104 1.71 -22.29 12.87
CA GLY A 104 2.85 -21.38 13.02
C GLY A 104 3.25 -21.26 14.49
N SER A 105 4.35 -20.57 14.77
CA SER A 105 4.79 -20.33 16.14
C SER A 105 3.78 -19.46 16.93
N LEU A 106 3.75 -19.60 18.25
CA LEU A 106 2.91 -18.76 19.11
C LEU A 106 3.27 -17.26 18.95
N GLN A 107 4.55 -16.96 18.71
CA GLN A 107 5.03 -15.60 18.48
C GLN A 107 4.49 -15.04 17.16
N ALA A 108 4.55 -15.83 16.08
CA ALA A 108 3.97 -15.46 14.80
C ALA A 108 2.45 -15.22 14.93
N LEU A 109 1.74 -16.09 15.65
CA LEU A 109 0.31 -15.94 15.89
C LEU A 109 -0.03 -14.66 16.66
N LYS A 110 0.77 -14.27 17.66
CA LYS A 110 0.59 -13.00 18.39
C LYS A 110 0.75 -11.80 17.46
N ALA A 111 1.83 -11.76 16.68
CA ALA A 111 2.10 -10.66 15.73
C ALA A 111 1.02 -10.55 14.64
N LEU A 112 0.56 -11.68 14.10
CA LEU A 112 -0.53 -11.71 13.13
C LEU A 112 -1.85 -11.18 13.71
N ASN A 113 -2.16 -11.52 14.96
CA ASN A 113 -3.36 -11.01 15.64
C ASN A 113 -3.29 -9.49 15.91
N CYS A 114 -2.10 -8.95 16.21
CA CYS A 114 -1.90 -7.49 16.27
C CYS A 114 -2.20 -6.84 14.93
N CYS A 115 -1.67 -7.39 13.83
CA CYS A 115 -1.96 -6.90 12.48
C CYS A 115 -3.45 -6.96 12.15
N VAL A 116 -4.15 -8.05 12.49
CA VAL A 116 -5.61 -8.18 12.28
C VAL A 116 -6.38 -7.07 13.00
N LYS A 117 -6.03 -6.75 14.26
CA LYS A 117 -6.68 -5.66 15.01
C LYS A 117 -6.41 -4.32 14.34
N ALA A 118 -5.17 -4.04 13.95
CA ALA A 118 -4.80 -2.81 13.26
C ALA A 118 -5.55 -2.62 11.94
N TYR A 119 -5.70 -3.69 11.14
CA TYR A 119 -6.46 -3.62 9.89
C TYR A 119 -7.96 -3.45 10.09
N LYS A 120 -8.55 -4.05 11.15
CA LYS A 120 -9.96 -3.78 11.51
C LYS A 120 -10.17 -2.31 11.86
N PHE A 121 -9.25 -1.73 12.64
CA PHE A 121 -9.27 -0.31 12.97
C PHE A 121 -9.11 0.57 11.72
N ALA A 122 -8.15 0.25 10.85
CA ALA A 122 -7.96 0.99 9.61
C ALA A 122 -9.19 0.96 8.68
N ILE A 123 -9.86 -0.18 8.55
CA ILE A 123 -11.13 -0.27 7.80
C ILE A 123 -12.16 0.69 8.40
N PHE A 124 -12.33 0.66 9.72
CA PHE A 124 -13.28 1.53 10.41
C PHE A 124 -12.96 3.01 10.17
N SER A 125 -11.71 3.44 10.32
CA SER A 125 -11.30 4.83 10.06
C SER A 125 -11.58 5.28 8.61
N PHE A 126 -11.28 4.43 7.63
CA PHE A 126 -11.55 4.76 6.23
C PHE A 126 -13.06 4.76 5.90
N GLU A 127 -13.87 3.93 6.53
CA GLU A 127 -15.31 3.88 6.28
C GLU A 127 -16.09 5.00 6.96
N MET A 128 -15.61 5.46 8.12
CA MET A 128 -16.24 6.56 8.86
C MET A 128 -15.95 7.94 8.26
N GLU A 129 -15.14 8.03 7.19
CA GLU A 129 -14.59 9.30 6.65
C GLU A 129 -14.05 10.20 7.78
N SER A 130 -13.56 9.61 8.88
CA SER A 130 -13.20 10.35 10.08
C SER A 130 -11.88 11.09 9.88
N THR A 131 -11.83 12.35 10.33
CA THR A 131 -10.62 13.19 10.40
C THR A 131 -9.52 12.60 11.30
N GLU A 132 -9.85 11.60 12.14
CA GLU A 132 -8.86 10.84 12.92
C GLU A 132 -8.25 9.72 12.06
N LEU A 133 -7.21 10.08 11.29
CA LEU A 133 -6.39 9.11 10.57
C LEU A 133 -5.53 8.30 11.56
N VAL A 134 -5.48 7.00 11.29
CA VAL A 134 -4.88 5.91 12.07
C VAL A 134 -3.47 6.20 12.61
N GLU A 135 -3.17 5.74 13.83
CA GLU A 135 -1.80 5.67 14.36
C GLU A 135 -0.85 5.00 13.35
N GLU A 136 0.34 5.56 13.17
CA GLU A 136 1.18 5.32 12.00
C GLU A 136 1.33 3.84 11.58
N PRO A 137 1.18 3.51 10.28
CA PRO A 137 1.38 2.14 9.77
C PRO A 137 2.82 1.62 9.92
N GLN A 138 3.73 2.38 10.53
CA GLN A 138 5.09 1.96 10.85
C GLN A 138 5.11 0.79 11.84
N THR A 139 4.22 0.81 12.84
CA THR A 139 4.09 -0.26 13.84
C THR A 139 3.70 -1.60 13.20
N ILE A 140 2.81 -1.57 12.19
CA ILE A 140 2.37 -2.77 11.46
C ILE A 140 3.50 -3.39 10.62
N ASN A 141 4.40 -2.57 10.06
CA ASN A 141 5.57 -3.07 9.33
C ASN A 141 6.60 -3.73 10.25
N TYR A 142 6.82 -3.14 11.43
CA TYR A 142 7.70 -3.71 12.43
C TYR A 142 7.20 -5.08 12.90
N ASP A 143 5.90 -5.18 13.20
CA ASP A 143 5.27 -6.44 13.60
C ASP A 143 5.43 -7.54 12.55
N VAL A 144 5.39 -7.21 11.25
CA VAL A 144 5.61 -8.18 10.14
C VAL A 144 7.07 -8.62 10.04
N ALA A 145 8.03 -7.73 10.27
CA ALA A 145 9.45 -8.07 10.25
C ALA A 145 9.81 -9.10 11.35
N VAL A 146 9.11 -9.03 12.49
CA VAL A 146 9.26 -9.97 13.61
C VAL A 146 8.73 -11.38 13.29
N ILE A 147 7.85 -11.53 12.28
CA ILE A 147 7.24 -12.83 11.91
C ILE A 147 8.21 -13.73 11.11
N GLY A 148 9.33 -13.19 10.62
CA GLY A 148 10.36 -13.96 9.94
C GLY A 148 9.93 -14.61 8.61
N PRO A 149 10.79 -15.45 7.98
CA PRO A 149 10.51 -16.07 6.68
C PRO A 149 9.38 -17.11 6.70
N GLU A 150 8.95 -17.57 7.89
CA GLU A 150 7.90 -18.58 8.08
C GLU A 150 6.52 -18.14 7.55
N VAL A 151 6.30 -16.83 7.38
CA VAL A 151 4.96 -16.26 7.15
C VAL A 151 4.96 -15.26 6.01
N ARG A 152 5.27 -15.68 4.78
CA ARG A 152 5.13 -14.85 3.53
C ARG A 152 5.47 -13.35 3.74
N ALA A 153 6.48 -13.05 4.55
CA ALA A 153 6.72 -11.71 5.07
C ALA A 153 6.86 -10.65 3.97
N PRO A 154 7.48 -10.96 2.79
CA PRO A 154 7.54 -10.00 1.68
C PRO A 154 6.16 -9.58 1.15
N GLN A 155 5.20 -10.51 1.08
CA GLN A 155 3.84 -10.20 0.61
C GLN A 155 3.10 -9.29 1.59
N LEU A 156 3.25 -9.55 2.89
CA LEU A 156 2.63 -8.74 3.95
C LEU A 156 3.26 -7.35 4.02
N LEU A 157 4.58 -7.27 3.92
CA LEU A 157 5.32 -6.01 3.90
C LEU A 157 4.89 -5.14 2.72
N ALA A 158 4.77 -5.71 1.52
CA ALA A 158 4.30 -4.98 0.35
C ALA A 158 2.87 -4.44 0.56
N ARG A 159 1.96 -5.23 1.13
CA ARG A 159 0.58 -4.80 1.40
C ARG A 159 0.48 -3.71 2.45
N ASN A 160 1.25 -3.81 3.52
CA ASN A 160 1.33 -2.76 4.53
C ASN A 160 1.95 -1.48 3.97
N GLN A 161 2.91 -1.60 3.03
CA GLN A 161 3.44 -0.44 2.32
C GLN A 161 2.37 0.24 1.46
N LEU A 162 1.51 -0.53 0.78
CA LEU A 162 0.37 0.05 0.05
C LEU A 162 -0.59 0.78 1.00
N MET A 163 -0.77 0.28 2.22
CA MET A 163 -1.58 0.96 3.22
C MET A 163 -1.02 2.34 3.59
N LYS A 164 0.30 2.46 3.77
CA LYS A 164 0.96 3.76 4.00
C LYS A 164 0.67 4.76 2.89
N TYR A 165 0.64 4.32 1.64
CA TYR A 165 0.33 5.21 0.53
C TYR A 165 -1.10 5.70 0.59
N TYR A 166 -2.08 4.84 0.87
CA TYR A 166 -3.48 5.27 1.02
C TYR A 166 -3.69 6.21 2.21
N VAL A 167 -3.06 5.95 3.36
CA VAL A 167 -3.10 6.87 4.51
C VAL A 167 -2.53 8.24 4.14
N SER A 168 -1.39 8.26 3.43
CA SER A 168 -0.77 9.51 3.00
C SER A 168 -1.60 10.31 2.00
N MET A 169 -2.30 9.62 1.10
CA MET A 169 -3.25 10.25 0.16
C MET A 169 -4.48 10.80 0.90
N GLY A 170 -4.99 10.05 1.88
CA GLY A 170 -6.10 10.47 2.75
C GLY A 170 -5.75 11.71 3.55
N TYR A 171 -4.57 11.75 4.15
CA TYR A 171 -4.09 12.91 4.90
C TYR A 171 -3.96 14.16 4.03
N GLU A 172 -3.35 14.05 2.85
CA GLU A 172 -3.21 15.19 1.95
C GLU A 172 -4.58 15.78 1.56
N ILE A 173 -5.54 14.93 1.15
CA ILE A 173 -6.84 15.44 0.71
C ILE A 173 -7.63 16.06 1.86
N THR A 174 -7.62 15.49 3.07
CA THR A 174 -8.30 16.06 4.24
C THR A 174 -7.68 17.39 4.67
N SER A 175 -6.35 17.48 4.71
CA SER A 175 -5.67 18.74 5.03
C SER A 175 -5.99 19.84 4.02
N THR A 176 -6.13 19.51 2.72
CA THR A 176 -6.54 20.51 1.73
C THR A 176 -7.99 20.98 1.88
N LEU A 177 -8.88 20.14 2.42
CA LEU A 177 -10.29 20.48 2.68
C LEU A 177 -10.44 21.34 3.94
N GLU A 178 -9.67 21.05 5.00
CA GLU A 178 -9.64 21.83 6.24
C GLU A 178 -9.20 23.28 5.98
N LEU A 179 -8.17 23.48 5.14
CA LEU A 179 -7.68 24.80 4.76
C LEU A 179 -8.70 25.63 3.98
N GLU A 180 -9.63 25.00 3.27
CA GLU A 180 -10.68 25.68 2.50
C GLU A 180 -11.90 26.05 3.35
N ASN A 181 -12.07 25.41 4.51
CA ASN A 181 -13.21 25.67 5.39
C ASN A 181 -12.78 25.83 6.86
N PRO A 182 -12.04 26.91 7.20
CA PRO A 182 -11.46 27.10 8.54
C PRO A 182 -12.49 27.32 9.66
N ASN A 183 -13.78 27.45 9.34
CA ASN A 183 -14.85 27.79 10.29
C ASN A 183 -15.52 26.58 10.98
N TYR A 184 -14.95 25.38 10.87
CA TYR A 184 -15.51 24.16 11.48
C TYR A 184 -14.90 23.78 12.84
N TYR A 185 -14.22 24.71 13.51
CA TYR A 185 -13.78 24.58 14.91
C TYR A 185 -14.18 25.80 15.74
#